data_AF-A0A0G3HK38-F1
#
_entry.id   AF-A0A0G3HK38-F1
#
_cell.length_a   1.000
_cell.length_b   1.000
_cell.length_c   1.000
_cell.angle_alpha   90.00
_cell.angle_beta   90.00
_cell.angle_gamma   90.00
#
_symmetry.space_group_name_H-M   'P 1'
#
loop_
_entity.id
_entity.type
_entity.pdbx_description
1 polymer ?
#
loop_
_entity_poly.entity_id
_entity_poly.type
_entity_poly.pdbx_seq_one_letter_code
_entity_poly.pdbx_strand_id
1 'polypeptide(L)'
;MSRASRTPPRQRYHGWPNNRVGDPIYERLRLFVAGLDEFITAEIDAGRVVSRRAFAEAAGLPHSTLTKLINGDAVPDGLTIAALEVACGKSLWPSHHRAESSLKGE
;
A
#
# COMPACT_ATOMS: atom_id res chain seq x y z
N MET A 1 10.32 20.35 13.53
CA MET A 1 9.87 20.79 12.19
C MET A 1 8.63 19.99 11.81
N SER A 2 7.48 20.66 11.57
CA SER A 2 6.25 19.98 11.16
C SER A 2 6.39 19.51 9.71
N ARG A 3 6.15 18.22 9.44
CA ARG A 3 6.08 17.70 8.08
C ARG A 3 4.88 18.35 7.40
N ALA A 4 5.09 19.06 6.30
CA ALA A 4 3.98 19.60 5.50
C ALA A 4 2.95 18.49 5.26
N SER A 5 1.69 18.75 5.62
CA SER A 5 0.60 17.79 5.45
C SER A 5 0.50 17.44 3.97
N ARG A 6 0.87 16.21 3.61
CA ARG A 6 0.69 15.72 2.24
C ARG A 6 -0.80 15.70 1.95
N THR A 7 -1.21 16.20 0.78
CA THR A 7 -2.59 16.06 0.33
C THR A 7 -2.95 14.57 0.26
N PRO A 8 -4.00 14.13 0.99
CA PRO A 8 -4.45 12.74 0.97
C PRO A 8 -4.81 12.28 -0.46
N PRO A 9 -4.47 11.04 -0.85
CA PRO A 9 -4.78 10.53 -2.19
C PRO A 9 -6.24 10.69 -2.61
N ARG A 10 -7.20 10.44 -1.71
CA ARG A 10 -8.64 10.52 -2.00
C ARG A 10 -9.10 11.93 -2.36
N GLN A 11 -8.41 12.97 -1.88
CA GLN A 11 -8.72 14.35 -2.24
C GLN A 11 -8.25 14.70 -3.67
N ARG A 12 -7.30 13.94 -4.21
CA ARG A 12 -6.67 14.21 -5.50
C ARG A 12 -7.17 13.28 -6.61
N TYR A 13 -7.58 12.06 -6.26
CA TYR A 13 -7.92 11.01 -7.22
C TYR A 13 -9.25 10.33 -6.88
N HIS A 14 -10.24 10.51 -7.75
CA HIS A 14 -11.52 9.82 -7.65
C HIS A 14 -11.38 8.32 -7.94
N GLY A 15 -12.06 7.49 -7.14
CA GLY A 15 -12.00 6.04 -7.28
C GLY A 15 -10.70 5.41 -6.77
N TRP A 16 -9.95 6.12 -5.91
CA TRP A 16 -8.86 5.52 -5.14
C TRP A 16 -9.32 4.30 -4.34
N PRO A 17 -8.51 3.23 -4.22
CA PRO A 17 -7.24 2.95 -4.91
C PRO A 17 -7.43 2.22 -6.26
N ASN A 18 -8.68 2.03 -6.70
CA ASN A 18 -9.04 1.13 -7.80
C ASN A 18 -8.67 1.69 -9.19
N ASN A 19 -8.59 3.01 -9.34
CA ASN A 19 -8.27 3.65 -10.61
C ASN A 19 -6.79 4.04 -10.68
N ARG A 20 -6.14 3.74 -11.81
CA ARG A 20 -4.79 4.22 -12.12
C ARG A 20 -4.73 5.74 -12.03
N VAL A 21 -3.64 6.27 -11.47
CA VAL A 21 -3.41 7.71 -11.36
C VAL A 21 -2.26 8.16 -12.27
N GLY A 22 -2.34 9.40 -12.77
CA GLY A 22 -1.35 9.94 -13.71
C GLY A 22 -0.03 10.39 -13.08
N ASP A 23 -0.02 10.63 -11.76
CA ASP A 23 1.20 11.03 -11.05
C ASP A 23 2.00 9.78 -10.67
N PRO A 24 3.26 9.65 -11.11
CA PRO A 24 4.06 8.44 -10.89
C PRO A 24 4.37 8.19 -9.41
N ILE A 25 4.43 9.22 -8.57
CA ILE A 25 4.67 9.06 -7.12
C ILE A 25 3.42 8.47 -6.47
N TYR A 26 2.24 9.02 -6.78
CA TYR A 26 0.99 8.51 -6.24
C TYR A 26 0.60 7.16 -6.85
N GLU A 27 1.01 6.86 -8.08
CA GLU A 27 0.76 5.55 -8.69
C GLU A 27 1.53 4.44 -7.97
N ARG A 28 2.76 4.71 -7.52
CA ARG A 28 3.50 3.76 -6.68
C ARG A 28 2.82 3.53 -5.33
N LEU A 29 2.34 4.61 -4.70
CA LEU A 29 1.56 4.49 -3.47
C LEU A 29 0.25 3.72 -3.71
N ARG A 30 -0.44 3.97 -4.83
CA ARG A 30 -1.69 3.30 -5.19
C ARG A 30 -1.47 1.80 -5.37
N LEU A 31 -0.42 1.41 -6.09
CA LEU A 31 -0.06 0.01 -6.30
C LEU A 31 0.23 -0.71 -4.97
N PHE A 32 0.97 -0.05 -4.06
CA PHE A 32 1.17 -0.57 -2.71
C PHE A 32 -0.16 -0.76 -1.97
N VAL A 33 -1.04 0.24 -1.98
CA VAL A 33 -2.34 0.15 -1.28
C VAL A 33 -3.26 -0.91 -1.89
N ALA A 34 -3.32 -1.00 -3.22
CA ALA A 34 -4.12 -2.01 -3.91
C ALA A 34 -3.61 -3.43 -3.62
N GLY A 35 -2.29 -3.65 -3.66
CA GLY A 35 -1.69 -4.94 -3.34
C GLY A 35 -1.86 -5.34 -1.87
N LEU A 36 -1.87 -4.37 -0.95
CA LEU A 36 -2.21 -4.59 0.45
C LEU A 36 -3.67 -5.01 0.62
N ASP A 37 -4.60 -4.30 -0.04
CA ASP A 37 -6.04 -4.58 0.03
C ASP A 37 -6.40 -5.96 -0.52
N GLU A 38 -5.79 -6.32 -1.65
CA GLU A 38 -5.88 -7.63 -2.28
C GLU A 38 -5.33 -8.73 -1.36
N PHE A 39 -4.14 -8.53 -0.78
CA PHE A 39 -3.55 -9.49 0.13
C PHE A 39 -4.45 -9.77 1.34
N ILE A 40 -4.92 -8.72 2.02
CA ILE A 40 -5.76 -8.88 3.21
C ILE A 40 -7.07 -9.60 2.85
N THR A 41 -7.67 -9.25 1.72
CA THR A 41 -8.88 -9.92 1.22
C THR A 41 -8.62 -11.41 1.00
N ALA A 42 -7.52 -11.77 0.32
CA ALA A 42 -7.15 -13.17 0.09
C ALA A 42 -6.87 -13.94 1.39
N GLU A 43 -6.25 -13.32 2.40
CA GLU A 43 -6.01 -13.95 3.70
C GLU A 43 -7.31 -14.20 4.48
N ILE A 44 -8.29 -13.30 4.35
CA ILE A 44 -9.62 -13.45 4.94
C ILE A 44 -10.38 -14.56 4.23
N ASP A 45 -10.41 -14.56 2.91
CA ASP A 45 -11.08 -15.58 2.10
C ASP A 45 -10.50 -16.98 2.35
N ALA A 46 -9.20 -17.05 2.62
CA ALA A 46 -8.52 -18.29 2.99
C ALA A 46 -8.68 -18.68 4.47
N GLY A 47 -9.35 -17.87 5.30
CA GLY A 47 -9.58 -18.13 6.71
C GLY A 47 -8.34 -18.01 7.61
N ARG A 48 -7.22 -17.48 7.11
CA ARG A 48 -5.99 -17.27 7.90
C ARG A 48 -6.05 -16.01 8.76
N VAL A 49 -6.85 -15.03 8.33
CA VAL A 49 -7.10 -13.78 9.04
C VAL A 49 -8.61 -13.61 9.22
N VAL A 50 -9.04 -13.29 10.44
CA VAL A 50 -10.48 -13.20 10.76
C VAL A 50 -11.11 -11.92 10.21
N SER A 51 -10.35 -10.82 10.16
CA SER A 51 -10.84 -9.53 9.66
C SER A 51 -9.69 -8.56 9.36
N ARG A 52 -10.00 -7.48 8.65
CA ARG A 52 -9.07 -6.34 8.45
C ARG A 52 -8.60 -5.73 9.77
N ARG A 53 -9.45 -5.74 10.81
CA ARG A 53 -9.09 -5.29 12.15
C ARG A 53 -8.04 -6.22 12.79
N ALA A 54 -8.28 -7.52 12.75
CA ALA A 54 -7.34 -8.51 13.27
C ALA A 54 -5.99 -8.43 12.55
N PHE A 55 -6.00 -8.21 11.23
CA PHE A 55 -4.78 -7.96 10.46
C PHE A 55 -4.02 -6.72 10.95
N ALA A 56 -4.71 -5.59 11.14
CA ALA A 56 -4.08 -4.37 11.64
C ALA A 56 -3.44 -4.58 13.02
N GLU A 57 -4.16 -5.25 13.93
CA GLU A 57 -3.67 -5.59 15.27
C GLU A 57 -2.42 -6.48 15.20
N ALA A 58 -2.41 -7.51 14.34
CA ALA A 58 -1.25 -8.36 14.11
C ALA A 58 -0.06 -7.60 13.50
N ALA A 59 -0.31 -6.58 12.68
CA ALA A 59 0.70 -5.67 12.15
C ALA A 59 1.18 -4.62 13.17
N GLY A 60 0.65 -4.60 14.39
CA GLY A 60 0.98 -3.60 15.41
C GLY A 60 0.43 -2.21 15.10
N LEU A 61 -0.62 -2.11 14.28
CA LEU A 61 -1.21 -0.86 13.82
C LEU A 61 -2.63 -0.67 14.38
N PRO A 62 -3.02 0.58 14.71
CA PRO A 62 -4.42 0.90 14.94
C PRO A 62 -5.25 0.58 13.69
N HIS A 63 -6.41 -0.05 13.86
CA HIS A 63 -7.32 -0.32 12.74
C HIS A 63 -7.66 0.94 11.94
N SER A 64 -7.80 2.09 12.61
CA SER A 64 -8.06 3.39 11.96
C SER A 64 -6.92 3.82 11.02
N THR A 65 -5.67 3.46 11.31
CA THR A 65 -4.53 3.73 10.43
C THR A 65 -4.65 2.93 9.13
N LEU A 66 -4.94 1.62 9.24
CA LEU A 66 -5.15 0.76 8.07
C LEU A 66 -6.31 1.26 7.21
N THR A 67 -7.45 1.59 7.83
CA THR A 67 -8.63 2.09 7.11
C THR A 67 -8.34 3.42 6.41
N LYS A 68 -7.68 4.37 7.07
CA LYS A 68 -7.30 5.66 6.46
C LYS A 68 -6.33 5.47 5.30
N LEU A 69 -5.41 4.52 5.40
CA LEU A 69 -4.46 4.20 4.34
C LEU A 69 -5.18 3.64 3.11
N ILE A 70 -6.01 2.61 3.29
CA ILE A 70 -6.74 1.95 2.20
C ILE A 70 -7.66 2.94 1.49
N ASN A 71 -8.39 3.74 2.27
CA ASN A 71 -9.30 4.75 1.73
C ASN A 71 -8.59 5.96 1.10
N GLY A 72 -7.27 6.10 1.28
CA GLY A 72 -6.52 7.26 0.77
C GLY A 72 -6.76 8.55 1.56
N ASP A 73 -7.13 8.44 2.83
CA ASP A 73 -7.26 9.55 3.78
C ASP A 73 -5.92 9.91 4.44
N ALA A 74 -4.91 9.06 4.30
CA ALA A 74 -3.56 9.29 4.80
C ALA A 74 -2.49 8.73 3.84
N VAL A 75 -1.30 9.33 3.90
CA VAL A 75 -0.10 8.78 3.26
C VAL A 75 0.70 8.05 4.34
N PRO A 76 1.09 6.78 4.15
CA PRO A 76 1.85 6.05 5.15
C PRO A 76 3.27 6.63 5.25
N ASP A 77 3.85 6.52 6.43
CA ASP A 77 5.30 6.73 6.60
C ASP A 77 6.07 5.42 6.39
N GLY A 78 7.41 5.51 6.47
CA GLY A 78 8.26 4.35 6.25
C GLY A 78 8.06 3.24 7.27
N LEU A 79 7.76 3.58 8.54
CA LEU A 79 7.50 2.58 9.58
C LEU A 79 6.18 1.87 9.35
N THR A 80 5.16 2.58 8.90
CA THR A 80 3.87 1.98 8.51
C THR A 80 4.05 1.00 7.36
N ILE A 81 4.83 1.37 6.33
CA ILE A 81 5.14 0.48 5.21
C ILE A 81 5.87 -0.78 5.71
N ALA A 82 6.95 -0.60 6.49
CA ALA A 82 7.74 -1.72 7.00
C ALA A 82 6.91 -2.67 7.87
N ALA A 83 6.07 -2.15 8.76
CA ALA A 83 5.19 -2.96 9.61
C ALA A 83 4.21 -3.82 8.78
N LEU A 84 3.64 -3.23 7.72
CA LEU A 84 2.72 -3.93 6.82
C LEU A 84 3.44 -5.00 5.99
N GLU A 85 4.65 -4.73 5.48
CA GLU A 85 5.43 -5.72 4.73
C GLU A 85 5.87 -6.90 5.62
N VAL A 86 6.26 -6.62 6.87
CA VAL A 86 6.54 -7.67 7.87
C VAL A 86 5.29 -8.51 8.14
N ALA A 87 4.14 -7.88 8.35
CA ALA A 87 2.88 -8.58 8.57
C ALA A 87 2.43 -9.42 7.35
N CYS A 88 2.71 -8.96 6.14
CA CYS A 88 2.44 -9.70 4.91
C CYS A 88 3.48 -10.78 4.60
N GLY A 89 4.65 -10.75 5.24
CA GLY A 89 5.77 -11.66 4.94
C GLY A 89 6.35 -11.48 3.53
N LYS A 90 6.08 -10.36 2.85
CA LYS A 90 6.56 -10.08 1.49
C LYS A 90 6.68 -8.59 1.22
N SER A 91 7.52 -8.24 0.24
CA SER A 91 7.57 -6.88 -0.32
C SER A 91 6.24 -6.55 -1.01
N LEU A 92 5.64 -5.43 -0.62
CA LEU A 92 4.45 -4.84 -1.26
C LEU A 92 4.81 -3.58 -2.04
N TRP A 93 5.88 -2.89 -1.64
CA TRP A 93 6.29 -1.69 -2.35
C TRP A 93 6.71 -2.06 -3.79
N PRO A 94 6.23 -1.35 -4.82
CA PRO A 94 6.51 -1.73 -6.21
C PRO A 94 8.01 -1.72 -6.50
N SER A 95 8.58 -2.83 -6.97
CA SER A 95 9.99 -2.86 -7.36
C SER A 95 10.27 -1.87 -8.49
N HIS A 96 11.45 -1.26 -8.50
CA HIS A 96 11.96 -0.66 -9.73
C HIS A 96 12.31 -1.81 -10.65
N HIS A 97 11.40 -2.21 -11.54
CA HIS A 97 11.78 -3.11 -12.61
C HIS A 97 12.85 -2.37 -13.41
N ARG A 98 14.12 -2.72 -13.22
CA ARG A 98 15.15 -2.36 -14.18
C ARG A 98 14.66 -3.04 -15.45
N ALA A 99 14.28 -2.26 -16.46
CA ALA A 99 14.17 -2.84 -17.79
C ALA A 99 15.52 -3.50 -18.01
N GLU A 100 15.55 -4.83 -18.10
CA GLU A 100 16.73 -5.51 -18.58
C GLU A 100 16.89 -5.00 -20.00
N SER A 101 17.75 -3.99 -20.14
CA SER A 101 18.21 -3.53 -21.42
C SER A 101 18.71 -4.77 -22.15
N SER A 102 18.04 -5.13 -23.24
CA SER A 102 18.61 -5.93 -24.31
C SER A 102 19.88 -5.23 -24.78
N LEU A 103 20.97 -5.45 -24.06
CA LEU A 103 22.33 -5.38 -24.53
C LEU A 103 22.76 -6.84 -24.73
N LYS A 104 22.08 -7.54 -25.63
CA LYS A 104 22.74 -8.54 -26.46
C LYS A 104 23.20 -7.80 -27.71
N GLY A 105 24.37 -7.18 -27.59
CA GLY A 105 25.25 -7.10 -28.74
C GLY A 105 25.94 -8.45 -28.84
N GLU A 106 25.73 -9.12 -29.96
CA GLU A 106 26.68 -9.98 -30.68
C GLU A 106 26.15 -10.16 -32.11
#